data_AF-A0A438D060-F1
#
_entry.id   AF-A0A438D060-F1
#
_cell.length_a   1.000
_cell.length_b   1.000
_cell.length_c   1.000
_cell.angle_alpha   90.00
_cell.angle_beta   90.00
_cell.angle_gamma   90.00
#
_symmetry.space_group_name_H-M   'P 1'
#
loop_
_entity.id
_entity.type
_entity.pdbx_description
1 polymer ?
#
loop_
_entity_poly.entity_id
_entity_poly.type
_entity_poly.pdbx_seq_one_letter_code
_entity_poly.pdbx_strand_id
1 'polypeptide(L)'
;MDPEFARHLKTKCPPPSNTGSDPTVPLEIQTPNKLDNKYYKDLKNHRGLLASDQTLFYSPSTARMVKNNARYGENWGNKFAAAMVRMGAIDVLTGTQGEIRKNCRVVN
;
A
#
# COMPACT_ATOMS: atom_id res chain seq x y z
N MET A 1 8.51 -8.30 12.92
CA MET A 1 8.28 -8.93 11.61
C MET A 1 8.45 -10.43 11.79
N ASP A 2 7.65 -11.25 11.11
CA ASP A 2 7.82 -12.70 11.04
C ASP A 2 9.28 -13.08 10.72
N PRO A 3 9.96 -13.89 11.53
CA PRO A 3 11.38 -14.18 11.36
C PRO A 3 11.74 -14.81 10.01
N GLU A 4 10.91 -15.73 9.49
CA GLU A 4 11.14 -16.36 8.19
C GLU A 4 10.98 -15.37 7.04
N PHE A 5 9.97 -14.50 7.12
CA PHE A 5 9.80 -13.42 6.14
C PHE A 5 10.98 -12.43 6.18
N ALA A 6 11.44 -12.05 7.36
CA ALA A 6 12.61 -11.18 7.52
C ALA A 6 13.89 -11.82 6.95
N ARG A 7 14.10 -13.13 7.18
CA ARG A 7 15.22 -13.88 6.61
C ARG A 7 15.14 -13.91 5.09
N HIS A 8 13.96 -14.15 4.53
CA HIS A 8 13.76 -14.11 3.08
C HIS A 8 14.10 -12.72 2.51
N LEU A 9 13.58 -11.64 3.09
CA LEU A 9 13.85 -10.28 2.65
C LEU A 9 15.34 -9.92 2.69
N LYS A 10 16.09 -10.35 3.71
CA LYS A 10 17.55 -10.16 3.78
C LYS A 10 18.31 -10.81 2.62
N THR A 11 17.78 -11.87 2.01
CA THR A 11 18.38 -12.47 0.80
C THR A 11 18.13 -11.66 -0.48
N LYS A 12 17.11 -10.80 -0.47
CA LYS A 12 16.69 -9.96 -1.61
C LYS A 12 17.17 -8.52 -1.48
N CYS A 13 17.32 -8.03 -0.25
CA CYS A 13 17.73 -6.68 0.10
C CYS A 13 19.06 -6.73 0.87
N PRO A 14 20.20 -6.94 0.17
CA PRO A 14 21.51 -6.83 0.80
C PRO A 14 21.76 -5.40 1.31
N PRO A 15 22.77 -5.21 2.19
CA PRO A 15 23.23 -3.88 2.56
C PRO A 15 23.57 -3.04 1.30
N PRO A 16 23.35 -1.72 1.33
CA PRO A 16 23.61 -0.85 0.18
C PRO A 16 25.03 -1.04 -0.37
N SER A 17 25.15 -1.18 -1.69
CA SER A 17 26.44 -1.16 -2.39
C SER A 17 26.47 0.04 -3.35
N ASN A 18 27.67 0.61 -3.58
CA ASN A 18 27.86 1.74 -4.51
C ASN A 18 27.75 1.35 -5.99
N THR A 19 27.29 0.12 -6.29
CA THR A 19 27.34 -0.48 -7.62
C THR A 19 26.06 -1.28 -7.87
N GLY A 20 24.98 -0.61 -8.26
CA GLY A 20 23.74 -1.31 -8.61
C GLY A 20 22.49 -0.44 -8.59
N SER A 21 21.39 -1.00 -9.08
CA SER A 21 20.06 -0.49 -8.82
C SER A 21 19.54 -1.05 -7.50
N ASP A 22 18.71 -0.27 -6.80
CA ASP A 22 18.10 -0.72 -5.55
C ASP A 22 17.18 -1.92 -5.80
N PRO A 23 17.32 -3.01 -5.03
CA PRO A 23 16.47 -4.18 -5.19
C PRO A 23 15.03 -3.85 -4.81
N THR A 24 14.07 -4.35 -5.59
CA THR A 24 12.65 -4.23 -5.29
C THR A 24 12.07 -5.58 -4.86
N VAL A 25 11.10 -5.52 -3.95
CA VAL A 25 10.33 -6.68 -3.49
C VAL A 25 8.84 -6.31 -3.46
N PRO A 26 7.92 -7.28 -3.61
CA PRO A 26 6.50 -6.99 -3.51
C PRO A 26 6.12 -6.49 -2.11
N LEU A 27 5.20 -5.52 -2.05
CA LEU A 27 4.60 -5.04 -0.79
C LEU A 27 3.74 -6.12 -0.09
N GLU A 28 3.20 -7.05 -0.87
CA GLU A 28 2.35 -8.16 -0.45
C GLU A 28 2.75 -9.39 -1.27
N ILE A 29 2.97 -10.55 -0.62
CA ILE A 29 3.65 -11.68 -1.28
C ILE A 29 2.71 -12.80 -1.75
N GLN A 30 1.47 -12.87 -1.26
CA GLN A 30 0.53 -13.92 -1.65
C GLN A 30 -0.03 -13.68 -3.05
N THR A 31 -0.29 -12.43 -3.40
CA THR A 31 -0.98 -12.02 -4.63
C THR A 31 -0.43 -10.67 -5.15
N PRO A 32 0.88 -10.57 -5.45
CA PRO A 32 1.57 -9.30 -5.67
C PRO A 32 1.03 -8.44 -6.82
N ASN A 33 0.34 -9.08 -7.78
CA ASN A 33 -0.22 -8.42 -8.97
C ASN A 33 -1.75 -8.35 -8.94
N LYS A 34 -2.39 -8.55 -7.78
CA LYS A 34 -3.84 -8.49 -7.63
C LYS A 34 -4.22 -7.55 -6.49
N LEU A 35 -5.15 -6.65 -6.77
CA LEU A 35 -5.74 -5.81 -5.75
C LEU A 35 -6.80 -6.59 -4.96
N ASP A 36 -6.43 -7.09 -3.79
CA ASP A 36 -7.35 -7.79 -2.89
C ASP A 36 -7.00 -7.53 -1.41
N ASN A 37 -7.62 -8.28 -0.50
CA ASN A 37 -7.44 -8.10 0.93
C ASN A 37 -6.26 -8.90 1.54
N LYS A 38 -5.42 -9.56 0.72
CA LYS A 38 -4.27 -10.34 1.23
C LYS A 38 -3.24 -9.47 1.93
N TYR A 39 -3.12 -8.20 1.54
CA TYR A 39 -2.36 -7.20 2.29
C TYR A 39 -2.67 -7.25 3.80
N TYR A 40 -3.95 -7.15 4.19
CA TYR A 40 -4.32 -7.20 5.61
C TYR A 40 -4.12 -8.57 6.25
N LYS A 41 -4.11 -9.66 5.47
CA LYS A 41 -3.78 -10.99 5.99
C LYS A 41 -2.29 -11.10 6.32
N ASP A 42 -1.42 -10.52 5.50
CA ASP A 42 0.02 -10.44 5.78
C ASP A 42 0.31 -9.61 7.03
N LEU A 43 -0.35 -8.47 7.20
CA LEU A 43 -0.24 -7.65 8.41
C LEU A 43 -0.58 -8.43 9.70
N LYS A 44 -1.64 -9.26 9.67
CA LYS A 44 -2.00 -10.14 10.79
C LYS A 44 -0.96 -11.21 11.09
N ASN A 45 -0.23 -11.65 10.06
CA ASN A 45 0.84 -12.64 10.17
C ASN A 45 2.20 -11.98 10.46
N HIS A 46 2.23 -10.70 10.81
CA HIS A 46 3.45 -9.92 11.06
C HIS A 46 4.39 -9.82 9.84
N ARG A 47 3.81 -9.87 8.63
CA ARG A 47 4.49 -9.83 7.33
C ARG A 47 4.28 -8.52 6.56
N GLY A 48 3.97 -7.41 7.25
CA GLY A 48 3.99 -6.09 6.61
C GLY A 48 5.42 -5.71 6.20
N LEU A 49 5.63 -5.31 4.94
CA LEU A 49 6.95 -4.98 4.42
C LEU A 49 7.50 -3.69 5.03
N LEU A 50 6.69 -2.62 5.04
CA LEU A 50 7.09 -1.33 5.59
C LEU A 50 6.76 -1.22 7.07
N ALA A 51 7.51 -0.38 7.79
CA ALA A 51 7.21 -0.07 9.18
C ALA A 51 5.80 0.55 9.32
N SER A 52 5.40 1.40 8.38
CA SER A 52 4.05 1.99 8.31
C SER A 52 2.95 0.93 8.15
N ASP A 53 3.18 -0.11 7.33
CA ASP A 53 2.23 -1.20 7.14
C ASP A 53 1.97 -1.94 8.44
N GLN A 54 3.04 -2.39 9.11
CA GLN A 54 2.91 -3.19 10.32
C GLN A 54 2.36 -2.36 11.49
N THR A 55 2.59 -1.05 11.50
CA THR A 55 2.03 -0.11 12.49
C THR A 55 0.50 -0.13 12.47
N LEU A 56 -0.15 -0.36 11.32
CA LEU A 56 -1.61 -0.46 11.24
C LEU A 56 -2.18 -1.61 12.08
N PHE A 57 -1.42 -2.68 12.29
CA PHE A 57 -1.85 -3.80 13.12
C PHE A 57 -1.45 -3.64 14.59
N TYR A 58 -0.33 -2.97 14.87
CA TYR A 58 0.14 -2.73 16.24
C TYR A 58 -0.60 -1.61 16.96
N SER A 59 -1.05 -0.59 16.23
CA SER A 59 -1.79 0.51 16.84
C SER A 59 -3.19 0.06 17.26
N PRO A 60 -3.60 0.29 18.53
CA PRO A 60 -4.94 -0.05 19.01
C PRO A 60 -6.07 0.60 18.20
N SER A 61 -5.84 1.79 17.65
CA SER A 61 -6.85 2.55 16.89
C SER A 61 -7.18 1.91 15.53
N THR A 62 -6.24 1.18 14.93
CA THR A 62 -6.35 0.63 13.57
C THR A 62 -6.39 -0.90 13.53
N ALA A 63 -5.92 -1.59 14.58
CA ALA A 63 -5.83 -3.05 14.63
C ALA A 63 -7.17 -3.76 14.33
N ARG A 64 -8.29 -3.23 14.83
CA ARG A 64 -9.62 -3.79 14.56
C ARG A 64 -10.00 -3.69 13.08
N MET A 65 -9.67 -2.57 12.44
CA MET A 65 -9.92 -2.38 11.00
C MET A 65 -9.10 -3.35 10.16
N VAL A 66 -7.82 -3.57 10.51
CA VAL A 66 -6.97 -4.57 9.85
C VAL A 66 -7.59 -5.97 9.97
N LYS A 67 -8.01 -6.39 11.16
CA LYS A 67 -8.66 -7.70 11.38
C LYS A 67 -9.93 -7.86 10.54
N ASN A 68 -10.74 -6.81 10.44
CA ASN A 68 -11.98 -6.82 9.67
C ASN A 68 -11.72 -6.88 8.16
N ASN A 69 -10.81 -6.05 7.64
CA ASN A 69 -10.47 -6.04 6.23
C ASN A 69 -9.84 -7.37 5.79
N ALA A 70 -9.02 -7.99 6.63
CA ALA A 70 -8.45 -9.33 6.39
C ALA A 70 -9.52 -10.44 6.34
N ARG A 71 -10.62 -10.29 7.11
CA ARG A 71 -11.71 -11.27 7.19
C ARG A 71 -12.73 -11.11 6.05
N TYR A 72 -13.07 -9.87 5.69
CA TYR A 72 -14.14 -9.55 4.75
C TYR A 72 -13.59 -8.79 3.54
N GLY A 73 -13.17 -9.53 2.51
CA GLY A 73 -12.52 -8.97 1.32
C GLY A 73 -13.43 -8.06 0.50
N GLU A 74 -14.69 -8.46 0.28
CA GLU A 74 -15.67 -7.64 -0.46
C GLU A 74 -15.97 -6.32 0.27
N ASN A 75 -16.18 -6.38 1.59
CA ASN A 75 -16.40 -5.18 2.40
C ASN A 75 -15.19 -4.24 2.38
N TRP A 76 -13.98 -4.78 2.40
CA TRP A 76 -12.78 -3.98 2.19
C TRP A 76 -12.79 -3.33 0.80
N GLY A 77 -13.09 -4.08 -0.27
CA GLY A 77 -13.16 -3.56 -1.63
C GLY A 77 -14.14 -2.40 -1.78
N ASN A 78 -15.34 -2.53 -1.20
CA ASN A 78 -16.34 -1.46 -1.17
C ASN A 78 -15.84 -0.20 -0.45
N LYS A 79 -15.18 -0.38 0.70
CA LYS A 79 -14.57 0.73 1.45
C LYS A 79 -13.42 1.37 0.69
N PHE A 80 -12.61 0.57 0.00
CA PHE A 80 -11.50 1.05 -0.82
C PHE A 80 -12.01 1.93 -1.97
N ALA A 81 -13.03 1.47 -2.70
CA ALA A 81 -13.66 2.25 -3.77
C ALA A 81 -14.20 3.59 -3.24
N ALA A 82 -14.94 3.58 -2.13
CA ALA A 82 -15.44 4.81 -1.51
C ALA A 82 -14.32 5.76 -1.06
N ALA A 83 -13.21 5.23 -0.52
CA ALA A 83 -12.06 6.01 -0.13
C ALA A 83 -11.37 6.66 -1.33
N MET A 84 -11.23 5.95 -2.45
CA MET A 84 -10.62 6.48 -3.67
C MET A 84 -11.46 7.60 -4.30
N VAL A 85 -12.80 7.50 -4.29
CA VAL A 85 -13.69 8.59 -4.72
C VAL A 85 -13.50 9.83 -3.85
N ARG A 86 -13.43 9.66 -2.52
CA ARG A 86 -13.19 10.78 -1.60
C ARG A 86 -11.82 11.40 -1.80
N MET A 87 -10.79 10.59 -2.00
CA MET A 87 -9.43 11.06 -2.25
C MET A 87 -9.36 11.88 -3.55
N GLY A 88 -10.07 11.46 -4.60
CA GLY A 88 -10.13 12.17 -5.88
C GLY A 88 -10.85 13.52 -5.84
N ALA A 89 -11.50 13.86 -4.74
CA ALA A 89 -12.21 15.13 -4.56
C ALA A 89 -11.42 16.15 -3.71
N ILE A 90 -10.21 15.81 -3.26
CA ILE A 90 -9.38 16.71 -2.45
C ILE A 90 -8.83 17.84 -3.34
N ASP A 91 -9.13 19.08 -2.96
CA ASP A 91 -8.56 20.31 -3.51
C ASP A 91 -8.55 20.41 -5.05
N VAL A 92 -9.61 19.91 -5.69
CA VAL A 92 -9.75 19.91 -7.15
C VAL A 92 -10.02 21.32 -7.70
N LEU A 93 -9.42 21.63 -8.85
CA LEU A 93 -9.74 22.84 -9.63
C LEU A 93 -11.05 22.62 -10.40
N THR A 94 -11.99 23.55 -10.29
CA THR A 94 -13.32 23.44 -10.89
C THR A 94 -13.73 24.69 -11.67
N GLY A 95 -14.77 24.57 -12.50
CA GLY A 95 -15.25 25.69 -13.31
C GLY A 95 -14.17 26.20 -14.28
N THR A 96 -13.77 27.46 -14.11
CA THR A 96 -12.73 28.10 -14.92
C THR A 96 -11.36 28.15 -14.22
N GLN A 97 -11.19 27.42 -13.12
CA GLN A 97 -9.90 27.35 -12.42
C GLN A 97 -8.93 26.42 -13.16
N GLY A 98 -7.68 26.86 -13.33
CA GLY A 98 -6.65 26.08 -14.03
C GLY A 98 -6.82 26.07 -15.55
N GLU A 99 -6.44 24.97 -16.18
CA GLU A 99 -6.49 24.78 -17.63
C GLU A 99 -6.63 23.31 -18.01
N ILE A 100 -7.12 23.04 -19.23
CA ILE A 100 -7.01 21.72 -19.84
C ILE A 100 -5.65 21.62 -20.54
N ARG A 101 -4.72 20.88 -19.94
CA ARG A 101 -3.38 20.70 -20.51
C ARG A 101 -3.45 19.89 -21.80
N LYS A 102 -2.79 20.40 -22.85
CA LYS A 102 -2.59 19.65 -24.11
C LYS A 102 -1.51 18.58 -23.98
N ASN A 103 -0.57 18.79 -23.06
CA ASN A 103 0.48 17.84 -22.71
C ASN A 103 0.68 17.88 -21.20
N CYS A 104 0.45 16.77 -20.50
CA CYS A 104 0.51 16.73 -19.03
C CYS A 104 1.88 17.13 -18.45
N ARG A 105 2.95 17.09 -19.27
CA ARG A 105 4.34 17.38 -18.87
C ARG A 105 4.70 18.86 -18.87
N VAL A 106 3.88 19.73 -19.45
CA VAL A 106 4.19 21.17 -19.58
C VAL A 106 2.91 22.00 -19.39
N VAL A 107 3.06 23.22 -18.87
CA VAL A 107 1.97 24.22 -18.86
C VAL A 107 1.74 24.67 -20.31
N ASN A 108 0.49 24.96 -20.68
CA ASN A 108 0.20 25.38 -22.05
C ASN A 108 0.86 26.71 -22.44
#